data_AF-A0A5R9M6B2-F1
#
_entry.id   AF-A0A5R9M6B2-F1
#
_cell.length_a   1.000
_cell.length_b   1.000
_cell.length_c   1.000
_cell.angle_alpha   90.00
_cell.angle_beta   90.00
_cell.angle_gamma   90.00
#
_symmetry.space_group_name_H-M   'P 1'
#
loop_
_entity.id
_entity.type
_entity.pdbx_description
1 polymer ?
#
loop_
_entity_poly.entity_id
_entity_poly.type
_entity_poly.pdbx_seq_one_letter_code
_entity_poly.pdbx_strand_id
1 'polypeptide(L)'
;MEPDLFTAAAEERQEREPGNSPLAVRMRPRVLDEVVGQQHLLKQGAPLRRLVGEGSGGPAGPSSVILWGPPGTGKTTLAYVVSKATNKRFVELSAITAGVKEVRAVIESAKRQSGGYDRETVLFLDEIHRFSKAQQDSLLPAVENRWVTLIAATTENPYFSIISPLLSRSLLLTLEPLTDEDLSGVLRRALTHERGLGGAVTLPADSEAHLLRIAGGDARRALTALEAGAGAAIAKGEAEITLSTLEESVDRAAVKYDRDGDQHYDVASALIKSIRGSDVDATLHYLARMIEAGEDPRFIARRLMISASEDVGMADPTALQTAVAAAQAVAMIGFPEARIILSQAAIALALAPKSNAAYMAIDAALADVRKGLAGPVPPHLRDGHYKGAAKLGHAQGYQYPHDLPGAIAAQQYAPDEIHGRRYYEPTRYGAEARYADVLDRVRERLSGE
;
A
#
# COMPACT_ATOMS: atom_id res chain seq x y z
N MET A 1 -31.27 -13.32 31.49
CA MET A 1 -30.01 -12.73 31.01
C MET A 1 -30.31 -12.26 29.60
N GLU A 2 -30.59 -10.96 29.44
CA GLU A 2 -30.88 -10.40 28.11
C GLU A 2 -29.64 -10.57 27.23
N PRO A 3 -29.78 -11.05 25.99
CA PRO A 3 -28.67 -11.03 25.05
C PRO A 3 -28.27 -9.57 24.80
N ASP A 4 -26.99 -9.28 24.95
CA ASP A 4 -26.42 -7.96 24.65
C ASP A 4 -26.75 -7.61 23.18
N LEU A 5 -27.51 -6.52 22.99
CA LEU A 5 -27.97 -6.03 21.68
C LEU A 5 -26.82 -5.87 20.66
N PHE A 6 -25.58 -5.71 21.14
CA PHE A 6 -24.40 -5.59 20.30
C PHE A 6 -23.80 -6.94 19.86
N THR A 7 -24.03 -8.02 20.63
CA THR A 7 -23.64 -9.38 20.21
C THR A 7 -24.60 -9.87 19.13
N ALA A 8 -25.89 -9.58 19.29
CA ALA A 8 -26.92 -9.87 18.29
C ALA A 8 -26.66 -9.15 16.96
N ALA A 9 -26.26 -7.87 16.96
CA ALA A 9 -25.99 -7.13 15.73
C ALA A 9 -24.72 -7.60 14.96
N ALA A 10 -23.74 -8.19 15.66
CA ALA A 10 -22.55 -8.78 15.05
C ALA A 10 -22.84 -10.18 14.48
N GLU A 11 -23.72 -10.95 15.14
CA GLU A 11 -24.22 -12.25 14.68
C GLU A 11 -25.23 -12.09 13.53
N GLU A 12 -26.12 -11.08 13.58
CA GLU A 12 -27.10 -10.76 12.51
C GLU A 12 -26.45 -10.37 11.18
N ARG A 13 -25.23 -9.84 11.17
CA ARG A 13 -24.50 -9.59 9.91
C ARG A 13 -24.05 -10.88 9.22
N GLN A 14 -23.97 -12.00 9.94
CA GLN A 14 -23.57 -13.31 9.35
C GLN A 14 -24.73 -14.02 8.65
N GLU A 15 -25.98 -13.61 8.85
CA GLU A 15 -27.19 -14.29 8.33
C GLU A 15 -27.97 -13.45 7.29
N ARG A 16 -27.30 -12.64 6.47
CA ARG A 16 -27.96 -12.12 5.26
C ARG A 16 -28.09 -13.25 4.24
N GLU A 17 -29.32 -13.45 3.74
CA GLU A 17 -29.66 -14.48 2.76
C GLU A 17 -28.64 -14.55 1.60
N PRO A 18 -28.14 -15.76 1.23
CA PRO A 18 -27.09 -15.93 0.22
C PRO A 18 -27.40 -15.32 -1.16
N GLY A 19 -28.68 -15.16 -1.50
CA GLY A 19 -29.12 -14.72 -2.84
C GLY A 19 -28.86 -13.24 -3.15
N ASN A 20 -28.71 -12.37 -2.14
CA ASN A 20 -28.55 -10.92 -2.34
C ASN A 20 -27.13 -10.40 -2.07
N SER A 21 -26.15 -11.31 -1.87
CA SER A 21 -24.75 -10.91 -1.65
C SER A 21 -23.98 -10.79 -2.98
N PRO A 22 -23.04 -9.82 -3.10
CA PRO A 22 -22.21 -9.67 -4.30
C PRO A 22 -21.50 -10.97 -4.69
N LEU A 23 -21.28 -11.19 -5.98
CA LEU A 23 -20.65 -12.40 -6.52
C LEU A 23 -19.28 -12.66 -5.87
N ALA A 24 -18.49 -11.61 -5.65
CA ALA A 24 -17.20 -11.71 -4.96
C ALA A 24 -17.30 -12.29 -3.54
N VAL A 25 -18.41 -12.04 -2.83
CA VAL A 25 -18.67 -12.60 -1.50
C VAL A 25 -19.15 -14.05 -1.60
N ARG A 26 -20.08 -14.34 -2.53
CA ARG A 26 -20.62 -15.70 -2.74
C ARG A 26 -19.54 -16.70 -3.19
N MET A 27 -18.63 -16.24 -4.04
CA MET A 27 -17.50 -17.00 -4.58
C MET A 27 -16.29 -17.08 -3.65
N ARG A 28 -16.36 -16.52 -2.44
CA ARG A 28 -15.27 -16.63 -1.46
C ARG A 28 -14.95 -18.11 -1.19
N PRO A 29 -13.68 -18.54 -1.31
CA PRO A 29 -13.22 -19.86 -0.92
C PRO A 29 -13.71 -20.29 0.46
N ARG A 30 -14.16 -21.55 0.59
CA ARG A 30 -14.56 -22.15 1.88
C ARG A 30 -13.46 -22.99 2.52
N VAL A 31 -12.57 -23.55 1.70
CA VAL A 31 -11.42 -24.37 2.12
C VAL A 31 -10.14 -23.87 1.44
N LEU A 32 -8.97 -24.21 1.99
CA LEU A 32 -7.68 -23.74 1.45
C LEU A 32 -7.45 -24.21 0.00
N ASP A 33 -7.95 -25.39 -0.36
CA ASP A 33 -7.81 -25.94 -1.71
C ASP A 33 -8.62 -25.17 -2.77
N GLU A 34 -9.58 -24.32 -2.35
CA GLU A 34 -10.30 -23.41 -3.24
C GLU A 34 -9.55 -22.09 -3.50
N VAL A 35 -8.45 -21.82 -2.79
CA VAL A 35 -7.67 -20.59 -2.93
C VAL A 35 -6.72 -20.70 -4.13
N VAL A 36 -6.64 -19.62 -4.92
CA VAL A 36 -5.91 -19.57 -6.19
C VAL A 36 -4.75 -18.55 -6.07
N GLY A 37 -3.67 -18.74 -6.84
CA GLY A 37 -2.49 -17.87 -6.96
C GLY A 37 -1.51 -17.80 -5.77
N GLN A 38 -1.85 -18.38 -4.61
CA GLN A 38 -0.98 -18.35 -3.41
C GLN A 38 -0.30 -19.71 -3.15
N GLN A 39 -0.01 -20.48 -4.19
CA GLN A 39 0.49 -21.85 -4.06
C GLN A 39 1.83 -21.93 -3.31
N HIS A 40 2.65 -20.87 -3.32
CA HIS A 40 3.86 -20.76 -2.50
C HIS A 40 3.57 -20.79 -1.00
N LEU A 41 2.41 -20.27 -0.57
CA LEU A 41 1.97 -20.25 0.83
C LEU A 41 1.09 -21.46 1.21
N LEU A 42 0.63 -22.24 0.22
CA LEU A 42 -0.33 -23.34 0.40
C LEU A 42 0.29 -24.73 0.24
N LYS A 43 1.62 -24.84 0.14
CA LYS A 43 2.32 -26.15 0.11
C LYS A 43 2.06 -26.95 1.38
N GLN A 44 2.11 -28.27 1.29
CA GLN A 44 1.97 -29.15 2.45
C GLN A 44 2.98 -28.77 3.55
N GLY A 45 2.52 -28.60 4.79
CA GLY A 45 3.34 -28.16 5.93
C GLY A 45 3.58 -26.65 6.02
N ALA A 46 3.10 -25.85 5.06
CA ALA A 46 3.20 -24.39 5.11
C ALA A 46 2.47 -23.82 6.34
N PRO A 47 2.88 -22.63 6.84
CA PRO A 47 2.27 -22.02 8.02
C PRO A 47 0.74 -21.87 7.94
N LEU A 48 0.18 -21.51 6.77
CA LEU A 48 -1.27 -21.41 6.59
C LEU A 48 -2.00 -22.75 6.78
N ARG A 49 -1.43 -23.86 6.25
CA ARG A 49 -2.01 -25.20 6.44
C ARG A 49 -2.00 -25.64 7.90
N ARG A 50 -0.95 -25.26 8.65
CA ARG A 50 -0.88 -25.50 10.09
C ARG A 50 -1.93 -24.72 10.88
N LEU A 51 -2.24 -23.49 10.46
CA LEU A 51 -3.25 -22.64 11.13
C LEU A 51 -4.67 -23.16 10.94
N VAL A 52 -4.95 -23.87 9.86
CA VAL A 52 -6.25 -24.52 9.64
C VAL A 52 -6.38 -25.90 10.29
N GLY A 53 -5.37 -26.34 11.04
CA GLY A 53 -5.40 -27.59 11.80
C GLY A 53 -4.70 -28.77 11.15
N GLU A 54 -4.11 -28.65 9.95
CA GLU A 54 -3.30 -29.71 9.35
C GLU A 54 -1.95 -29.80 10.09
N GLY A 55 -1.73 -30.87 10.86
CA GLY A 55 -0.51 -31.07 11.66
C GLY A 55 -0.56 -30.51 13.09
N SER A 56 -1.77 -30.36 13.64
CA SER A 56 -2.08 -29.83 14.99
C SER A 56 -1.60 -30.70 16.18
N GLY A 57 -0.67 -31.62 15.96
CA GLY A 57 -0.06 -32.48 17.00
C GLY A 57 1.33 -32.06 17.49
N GLY A 58 1.85 -30.90 17.05
CA GLY A 58 3.17 -30.40 17.45
C GLY A 58 3.14 -29.45 18.65
N PRO A 59 4.24 -29.30 19.41
CA PRO A 59 4.33 -28.43 20.60
C PRO A 59 4.26 -26.93 20.28
N ALA A 60 4.29 -26.54 19.01
CA ALA A 60 4.21 -25.16 18.55
C ALA A 60 2.74 -24.78 18.28
N GLY A 61 2.12 -24.07 19.22
CA GLY A 61 0.77 -23.51 19.05
C GLY A 61 0.66 -22.49 17.91
N PRO A 62 -0.56 -22.13 17.49
CA PRO A 62 -0.79 -21.20 16.38
C PRO A 62 -0.16 -19.83 16.67
N SER A 63 0.70 -19.37 15.76
CA SER A 63 1.29 -18.03 15.84
C SER A 63 0.36 -17.01 15.19
N SER A 64 0.37 -15.77 15.68
CA SER A 64 -0.29 -14.65 14.99
C SER A 64 0.25 -14.51 13.56
N VAL A 65 -0.57 -14.04 12.64
CA VAL A 65 -0.21 -13.88 11.23
C VAL A 65 -0.45 -12.45 10.78
N ILE A 66 0.46 -11.95 9.96
CA ILE A 66 0.30 -10.73 9.20
C ILE A 66 0.28 -11.10 7.72
N LEU A 67 -0.83 -10.85 7.04
CA LEU A 67 -1.02 -11.01 5.61
C LEU A 67 -0.70 -9.68 4.93
N TRP A 68 0.35 -9.65 4.12
CA TRP A 68 0.75 -8.46 3.38
C TRP A 68 0.66 -8.70 1.89
N GLY A 69 -0.03 -7.84 1.17
CA GLY A 69 -0.03 -7.88 -0.29
C GLY A 69 -1.01 -6.87 -0.89
N PRO A 70 -0.96 -6.68 -2.21
CA PRO A 70 -1.85 -5.78 -2.94
C PRO A 70 -3.34 -6.07 -2.68
N PRO A 71 -4.25 -5.12 -2.99
CA PRO A 71 -5.70 -5.38 -3.05
C PRO A 71 -6.02 -6.63 -3.89
N GLY A 72 -7.18 -7.25 -3.64
CA GLY A 72 -7.62 -8.38 -4.47
C GLY A 72 -6.92 -9.72 -4.31
N THR A 73 -5.73 -9.76 -3.70
CA THR A 73 -4.90 -10.99 -3.58
C THR A 73 -5.46 -12.06 -2.64
N GLY A 74 -6.55 -11.78 -1.92
CA GLY A 74 -7.24 -12.76 -1.09
C GLY A 74 -6.90 -12.73 0.42
N LYS A 75 -6.37 -11.62 0.95
CA LYS A 75 -6.08 -11.47 2.41
C LYS A 75 -7.30 -11.79 3.31
N THR A 76 -8.41 -11.09 3.11
CA THR A 76 -9.68 -11.32 3.85
C THR A 76 -10.21 -12.74 3.63
N THR A 77 -10.03 -13.28 2.42
CA THR A 77 -10.44 -14.64 2.06
C THR A 77 -9.64 -15.68 2.84
N LEU A 78 -8.31 -15.54 2.91
CA LEU A 78 -7.45 -16.44 3.68
C LEU A 78 -7.81 -16.42 5.16
N ALA A 79 -8.03 -15.24 5.74
CA ALA A 79 -8.49 -15.12 7.13
C ALA A 79 -9.83 -15.83 7.38
N TYR A 80 -10.78 -15.70 6.44
CA TYR A 80 -12.07 -16.37 6.50
C TYR A 80 -11.96 -17.89 6.38
N VAL A 81 -11.12 -18.40 5.47
CA VAL A 81 -10.90 -19.86 5.34
C VAL A 81 -10.27 -20.42 6.61
N VAL A 82 -9.30 -19.70 7.20
CA VAL A 82 -8.68 -20.10 8.47
C VAL A 82 -9.69 -20.14 9.61
N SER A 83 -10.64 -19.21 9.61
CA SER A 83 -11.67 -19.17 10.64
C SER A 83 -12.70 -20.29 10.52
N LYS A 84 -13.06 -20.70 9.29
CA LYS A 84 -14.01 -21.81 9.06
C LYS A 84 -13.39 -23.17 9.30
N ALA A 85 -12.11 -23.34 9.03
CA ALA A 85 -11.42 -24.61 9.22
C ALA A 85 -11.16 -24.95 10.70
N THR A 86 -11.13 -23.92 11.56
CA THR A 86 -10.92 -24.10 13.00
C THR A 86 -12.27 -23.96 13.73
N ASN A 87 -12.59 -24.82 14.70
CA ASN A 87 -13.82 -24.69 15.50
C ASN A 87 -13.74 -23.53 16.53
N LYS A 88 -13.10 -22.43 16.13
CA LYS A 88 -12.76 -21.27 16.96
C LYS A 88 -13.78 -20.16 16.74
N ARG A 89 -13.90 -19.26 17.71
CA ARG A 89 -14.72 -18.05 17.55
C ARG A 89 -13.99 -17.08 16.63
N PHE A 90 -14.65 -16.62 15.58
CA PHE A 90 -14.10 -15.60 14.68
C PHE A 90 -14.68 -14.24 14.97
N VAL A 91 -13.81 -13.25 15.12
CA VAL A 91 -14.21 -11.84 15.24
C VAL A 91 -13.45 -11.04 14.20
N GLU A 92 -14.19 -10.34 13.34
CA GLU A 92 -13.65 -9.48 12.28
C GLU A 92 -13.82 -8.01 12.67
N LEU A 93 -12.71 -7.26 12.64
CA LEU A 93 -12.67 -5.82 12.80
C LEU A 93 -11.96 -5.19 11.60
N SER A 94 -12.46 -4.06 11.13
CA SER A 94 -11.72 -3.20 10.19
C SER A 94 -11.06 -2.07 10.96
N ALA A 95 -9.77 -1.87 10.76
CA ALA A 95 -9.01 -0.79 11.38
C ALA A 95 -9.45 0.61 10.93
N ILE A 96 -10.25 0.71 9.87
CA ILE A 96 -10.84 1.95 9.37
C ILE A 96 -11.98 2.40 10.29
N THR A 97 -12.80 1.45 10.76
CA THR A 97 -14.01 1.74 11.54
C THR A 97 -13.86 1.45 13.03
N ALA A 98 -12.95 0.57 13.42
CA ALA A 98 -12.77 0.16 14.80
C ALA A 98 -11.88 1.13 15.58
N GLY A 99 -12.33 1.53 16.77
CA GLY A 99 -11.52 2.27 17.74
C GLY A 99 -10.85 1.34 18.77
N VAL A 100 -10.13 1.96 19.72
CA VAL A 100 -9.49 1.23 20.83
C VAL A 100 -10.52 0.50 21.71
N LYS A 101 -11.73 1.07 21.83
CA LYS A 101 -12.79 0.52 22.69
C LYS A 101 -13.30 -0.83 22.17
N GLU A 102 -13.53 -0.92 20.86
CA GLU A 102 -14.01 -2.12 20.18
C GLU A 102 -12.96 -3.24 20.30
N VAL A 103 -11.69 -2.93 20.06
CA VAL A 103 -10.57 -3.87 20.23
C VAL A 103 -10.51 -4.41 21.65
N ARG A 104 -10.58 -3.54 22.66
CA ARG A 104 -10.56 -3.95 24.07
C ARG A 104 -11.76 -4.82 24.43
N ALA A 105 -12.95 -4.52 23.92
CA ALA A 105 -14.13 -5.33 24.16
C ALA A 105 -13.97 -6.76 23.63
N VAL A 106 -13.38 -6.92 22.45
CA VAL A 106 -13.08 -8.24 21.88
C VAL A 106 -12.06 -8.99 22.74
N ILE A 107 -11.00 -8.32 23.16
CA ILE A 107 -9.94 -8.92 24.00
C ILE A 107 -10.51 -9.40 25.35
N GLU A 108 -11.30 -8.56 26.03
CA GLU A 108 -11.93 -8.92 27.31
C GLU A 108 -12.93 -10.08 27.14
N SER A 109 -13.69 -10.09 26.05
CA SER A 109 -14.59 -11.19 25.72
C SER A 109 -13.84 -12.50 25.50
N ALA A 110 -12.73 -12.47 24.74
CA ALA A 110 -11.88 -13.63 24.49
C ALA A 110 -11.25 -14.18 25.78
N LYS A 111 -10.77 -13.28 26.66
CA LYS A 111 -10.20 -13.65 27.97
C LYS A 111 -11.19 -14.39 28.87
N ARG A 112 -12.45 -13.95 28.93
CA ARG A 112 -13.51 -14.61 29.72
C ARG A 112 -13.84 -16.01 29.18
N GLN A 113 -13.84 -16.18 27.86
CA GLN A 113 -14.19 -17.45 27.23
C GLN A 113 -13.06 -18.48 27.31
N SER A 114 -11.81 -18.04 27.18
CA SER A 114 -10.63 -18.91 27.33
C SER A 114 -10.52 -19.53 28.73
N GLY A 115 -10.98 -18.82 29.77
CA GLY A 115 -10.94 -19.32 31.16
C GLY A 115 -12.11 -20.24 31.57
N GLY A 116 -13.17 -20.36 30.75
CA GLY A 116 -14.40 -21.06 31.17
C GLY A 116 -15.00 -22.06 30.17
N TYR A 117 -14.72 -21.93 28.87
CA TYR A 117 -15.38 -22.72 27.81
C TYR A 117 -14.40 -23.32 26.78
N ASP A 118 -13.10 -23.19 26.99
CA ASP A 118 -12.02 -23.73 26.13
C ASP A 118 -12.15 -23.41 24.63
N ARG A 119 -12.81 -22.28 24.30
CA ARG A 119 -13.04 -21.86 22.92
C ARG A 119 -12.07 -20.74 22.55
N GLU A 120 -11.05 -21.08 21.78
CA GLU A 120 -10.08 -20.11 21.27
C GLU A 120 -10.75 -19.08 20.34
N THR A 121 -10.23 -17.84 20.34
CA THR A 121 -10.73 -16.75 19.50
C THR A 121 -9.70 -16.37 18.44
N VAL A 122 -10.12 -16.28 17.19
CA VAL A 122 -9.38 -15.71 16.07
C VAL A 122 -9.86 -14.28 15.85
N LEU A 123 -8.97 -13.31 16.04
CA LEU A 123 -9.24 -11.90 15.77
C LEU A 123 -8.66 -11.56 14.40
N PHE A 124 -9.53 -11.33 13.41
CA PHE A 124 -9.13 -10.77 12.13
C PHE A 124 -9.19 -9.24 12.18
N LEU A 125 -8.09 -8.60 11.80
CA LEU A 125 -7.98 -7.15 11.75
C LEU A 125 -7.55 -6.70 10.35
N ASP A 126 -8.49 -6.15 9.59
CA ASP A 126 -8.24 -5.65 8.23
C ASP A 126 -7.64 -4.24 8.26
N GLU A 127 -6.75 -3.96 7.32
CA GLU A 127 -6.01 -2.69 7.18
C GLU A 127 -5.32 -2.18 8.44
N ILE A 128 -4.59 -3.05 9.15
CA ILE A 128 -3.90 -2.72 10.42
C ILE A 128 -2.99 -1.49 10.34
N HIS A 129 -2.49 -1.13 9.15
CA HIS A 129 -1.72 0.09 8.91
C HIS A 129 -2.47 1.39 9.25
N ARG A 130 -3.81 1.35 9.31
CA ARG A 130 -4.65 2.49 9.71
C ARG A 130 -4.70 2.71 11.21
N PHE A 131 -4.32 1.72 12.01
CA PHE A 131 -4.19 1.90 13.46
C PHE A 131 -2.94 2.71 13.80
N SER A 132 -3.13 3.68 14.69
CA SER A 132 -2.02 4.37 15.37
C SER A 132 -1.17 3.38 16.17
N LYS A 133 0.08 3.76 16.48
CA LYS A 133 0.99 2.93 17.30
C LYS A 133 0.35 2.53 18.64
N ALA A 134 -0.34 3.45 19.31
CA ALA A 134 -1.01 3.17 20.57
C ALA A 134 -2.17 2.16 20.44
N GLN A 135 -2.91 2.17 19.32
CA GLN A 135 -3.92 1.15 19.02
C GLN A 135 -3.26 -0.21 18.79
N GLN A 136 -2.14 -0.26 18.08
CA GLN A 136 -1.39 -1.50 17.87
C GLN A 136 -0.79 -2.04 19.18
N ASP A 137 -0.22 -1.19 20.04
CA ASP A 137 0.29 -1.59 21.35
C ASP A 137 -0.79 -2.23 22.23
N SER A 138 -2.05 -1.78 22.09
CA SER A 138 -3.16 -2.36 22.84
C SER A 138 -3.47 -3.83 22.50
N LEU A 139 -2.98 -4.33 21.36
CA LEU A 139 -3.12 -5.73 20.95
C LEU A 139 -2.06 -6.64 21.59
N LEU A 140 -0.92 -6.10 22.04
CA LEU A 140 0.21 -6.90 22.52
C LEU A 140 -0.15 -7.84 23.66
N PRO A 141 -0.85 -7.41 24.74
CA PRO A 141 -1.21 -8.33 25.82
C PRO A 141 -2.06 -9.49 25.34
N ALA A 142 -2.94 -9.26 24.36
CA ALA A 142 -3.83 -10.30 23.84
C ALA A 142 -3.09 -11.34 22.99
N VAL A 143 -2.10 -10.89 22.22
CA VAL A 143 -1.22 -11.77 21.43
C VAL A 143 -0.26 -12.55 22.33
N GLU A 144 0.38 -11.88 23.29
CA GLU A 144 1.38 -12.49 24.19
C GLU A 144 0.77 -13.55 25.10
N ASN A 145 -0.38 -13.25 25.71
CA ASN A 145 -1.09 -14.17 26.60
C ASN A 145 -1.97 -15.17 25.83
N ARG A 146 -1.92 -15.15 24.49
CA ARG A 146 -2.71 -16.02 23.60
C ARG A 146 -4.21 -15.98 23.87
N TRP A 147 -4.73 -14.83 24.31
CA TRP A 147 -6.18 -14.63 24.42
C TRP A 147 -6.84 -14.64 23.04
N VAL A 148 -6.11 -14.19 22.02
CA VAL A 148 -6.53 -14.25 20.62
C VAL A 148 -5.40 -14.76 19.73
N THR A 149 -5.75 -15.50 18.68
CA THR A 149 -4.89 -15.69 17.51
C THR A 149 -5.15 -14.50 16.57
N LEU A 150 -4.19 -13.58 16.44
CA LEU A 150 -4.35 -12.42 15.56
C LEU A 150 -4.07 -12.82 14.10
N ILE A 151 -4.97 -12.46 13.20
CA ILE A 151 -4.73 -12.43 11.76
C ILE A 151 -4.91 -10.99 11.31
N ALA A 152 -3.82 -10.28 11.03
CA ALA A 152 -3.87 -8.92 10.54
C ALA A 152 -3.63 -8.87 9.04
N ALA A 153 -4.30 -7.97 8.32
CA ALA A 153 -4.07 -7.73 6.91
C ALA A 153 -3.63 -6.29 6.64
N THR A 154 -2.73 -6.09 5.68
CA THR A 154 -2.29 -4.76 5.24
C THR A 154 -1.92 -4.76 3.77
N THR A 155 -2.23 -3.65 3.09
CA THR A 155 -1.73 -3.32 1.75
C THR A 155 -0.40 -2.56 1.79
N GLU A 156 -0.14 -1.81 2.87
CA GLU A 156 1.12 -1.09 3.08
C GLU A 156 2.23 -1.99 3.61
N ASN A 157 3.49 -1.60 3.38
CA ASN A 157 4.67 -2.34 3.83
C ASN A 157 4.69 -2.46 5.37
N PRO A 158 4.61 -3.69 5.92
CA PRO A 158 4.43 -3.94 7.34
C PRO A 158 5.61 -3.47 8.19
N TYR A 159 6.83 -3.42 7.64
CA TYR A 159 8.00 -2.94 8.38
C TYR A 159 7.92 -1.44 8.74
N PHE A 160 7.08 -0.68 8.03
CA PHE A 160 6.85 0.74 8.31
C PHE A 160 5.53 0.99 9.04
N SER A 161 4.49 0.22 8.69
CA SER A 161 3.14 0.46 9.18
C SER A 161 2.78 -0.30 10.46
N ILE A 162 3.53 -1.36 10.80
CA ILE A 162 3.28 -2.19 11.99
C ILE A 162 4.43 -2.05 12.99
N ILE A 163 4.10 -1.93 14.28
CA ILE A 163 5.10 -1.84 15.35
C ILE A 163 5.94 -3.12 15.46
N SER A 164 7.24 -2.95 15.71
CA SER A 164 8.19 -4.06 15.83
C SER A 164 7.78 -5.15 16.85
N PRO A 165 7.17 -4.82 18.01
CA PRO A 165 6.73 -5.84 18.96
C PRO A 165 5.64 -6.79 18.43
N LEU A 166 4.73 -6.31 17.56
CA LEU A 166 3.72 -7.18 16.94
C LEU A 166 4.34 -8.02 15.82
N LEU A 167 5.21 -7.43 15.01
CA LEU A 167 5.94 -8.14 13.95
C LEU A 167 6.78 -9.28 14.50
N SER A 168 7.51 -9.07 15.61
CA SER A 168 8.36 -10.11 16.19
C SER A 168 7.60 -11.30 16.78
N ARG A 169 6.29 -11.15 17.00
CA ARG A 169 5.39 -12.18 17.55
C ARG A 169 4.43 -12.75 16.51
N SER A 170 4.59 -12.35 15.24
CA SER A 170 3.72 -12.76 14.14
C SER A 170 4.52 -13.32 12.98
N LEU A 171 3.93 -14.27 12.25
CA LEU A 171 4.44 -14.73 10.97
C LEU A 171 3.98 -13.77 9.88
N LEU A 172 4.94 -13.16 9.19
CA LEU A 172 4.66 -12.33 8.02
C LEU A 172 4.54 -13.23 6.78
N LEU A 173 3.37 -13.18 6.13
CA LEU A 173 3.09 -13.90 4.89
C LEU A 173 2.81 -12.90 3.77
N THR A 174 3.61 -12.94 2.73
CA THR A 174 3.49 -12.06 1.56
C THR A 174 2.66 -12.72 0.48
N LEU A 175 1.55 -12.08 0.10
CA LEU A 175 0.69 -12.49 -0.99
C LEU A 175 1.14 -11.83 -2.29
N GLU A 176 1.10 -12.59 -3.37
CA GLU A 176 1.46 -12.13 -4.71
C GLU A 176 0.21 -11.75 -5.51
N PRO A 177 0.29 -10.81 -6.47
CA PRO A 177 -0.78 -10.58 -7.45
C PRO A 177 -1.19 -11.89 -8.15
N LEU A 178 -2.47 -12.05 -8.46
CA LEU A 178 -2.93 -13.23 -9.19
C LEU A 178 -2.49 -13.14 -10.65
N THR A 179 -2.09 -14.28 -11.22
CA THR A 179 -1.81 -14.36 -12.65
C THR A 179 -3.10 -14.36 -13.48
N ASP A 180 -2.99 -14.08 -14.77
CA ASP A 180 -4.13 -14.18 -15.69
C ASP A 180 -4.74 -15.60 -15.69
N GLU A 181 -3.91 -16.64 -15.55
CA GLU A 181 -4.36 -18.03 -15.45
C GLU A 181 -5.15 -18.29 -14.16
N ASP A 182 -4.66 -17.77 -13.03
CA ASP A 182 -5.37 -17.84 -11.75
C ASP A 182 -6.75 -17.17 -11.83
N LEU A 183 -6.79 -15.96 -12.40
CA LEU A 183 -8.03 -15.19 -12.57
C LEU A 183 -9.00 -15.88 -13.53
N SER A 184 -8.52 -16.42 -14.65
CA SER A 184 -9.33 -17.26 -15.56
C SER A 184 -9.96 -18.43 -14.82
N GLY A 185 -9.20 -19.11 -13.94
CA GLY A 185 -9.73 -20.17 -13.08
C GLY A 185 -10.86 -19.69 -12.17
N VAL A 186 -10.69 -18.52 -11.55
CA VAL A 186 -11.71 -17.89 -10.69
C VAL A 186 -12.97 -17.54 -11.49
N LEU A 187 -12.84 -16.95 -12.68
CA LEU A 187 -13.95 -16.57 -13.56
C LEU A 187 -14.74 -17.79 -14.04
N ARG A 188 -14.05 -18.83 -14.53
CA ARG A 188 -14.69 -20.07 -14.99
C ARG A 188 -15.45 -20.77 -13.87
N ARG A 189 -14.88 -20.78 -12.67
CA ARG A 189 -15.56 -21.31 -11.48
C ARG A 189 -16.80 -20.46 -11.12
N ALA A 190 -16.71 -19.14 -11.21
CA ALA A 190 -17.84 -18.26 -10.93
C ALA A 190 -18.98 -18.39 -11.96
N LEU A 191 -18.67 -18.67 -13.22
CA LEU A 191 -19.68 -18.91 -14.25
C LEU A 191 -20.48 -20.19 -14.01
N THR A 192 -19.81 -21.27 -13.58
CA THR A 192 -20.41 -22.62 -13.56
C THR A 192 -20.92 -23.07 -12.19
N HIS A 193 -20.32 -22.62 -11.10
CA HIS A 193 -20.68 -23.07 -9.76
C HIS A 193 -22.06 -22.53 -9.33
N GLU A 194 -22.85 -23.34 -8.63
CA GLU A 194 -24.13 -22.96 -7.99
C GLU A 194 -24.08 -21.68 -7.12
N ARG A 195 -22.93 -21.37 -6.51
CA ARG A 195 -22.75 -20.16 -5.69
C ARG A 195 -22.54 -18.91 -6.54
N GLY A 196 -22.10 -19.11 -7.78
CA GLY A 196 -21.80 -18.06 -8.73
C GLY A 196 -23.00 -17.75 -9.60
N LEU A 197 -22.85 -17.98 -10.90
CA LEU A 197 -23.88 -17.75 -11.91
C LEU A 197 -24.59 -19.03 -12.34
N GLY A 198 -24.15 -20.20 -11.87
CA GLY A 198 -24.85 -21.48 -12.10
C GLY A 198 -25.06 -21.86 -13.56
N GLY A 199 -24.23 -21.35 -14.48
CA GLY A 199 -24.36 -21.56 -15.92
C GLY A 199 -25.41 -20.67 -16.59
N ALA A 200 -25.92 -19.63 -15.93
CA ALA A 200 -26.95 -18.73 -16.49
C ALA A 200 -26.46 -17.94 -17.72
N VAL A 201 -25.15 -17.68 -17.81
CA VAL A 201 -24.51 -16.97 -18.92
C VAL A 201 -23.15 -17.60 -19.23
N THR A 202 -22.69 -17.45 -20.47
CA THR A 202 -21.35 -17.82 -20.91
C THR A 202 -20.46 -16.59 -21.06
N LEU A 203 -19.14 -16.81 -21.07
CA LEU A 203 -18.14 -15.76 -21.25
C LEU A 203 -17.25 -16.11 -22.45
N PRO A 204 -17.43 -15.45 -23.60
CA PRO A 204 -16.55 -15.56 -24.76
C PRO A 204 -15.10 -15.18 -24.44
N ALA A 205 -14.14 -15.72 -25.19
CA ALA A 205 -12.71 -15.59 -24.90
C ALA A 205 -12.18 -14.14 -25.00
N ASP A 206 -12.74 -13.34 -25.90
CA ASP A 206 -12.43 -11.91 -26.04
C ASP A 206 -12.95 -11.08 -24.85
N SER A 207 -14.16 -11.38 -24.36
CA SER A 207 -14.71 -10.83 -23.12
C SER A 207 -13.92 -11.25 -21.88
N GLU A 208 -13.50 -12.52 -21.80
CA GLU A 208 -12.63 -13.03 -20.73
C GLU A 208 -11.30 -12.28 -20.73
N ALA A 209 -10.65 -12.16 -21.90
CA ALA A 209 -9.40 -11.40 -22.03
C ALA A 209 -9.56 -9.92 -21.63
N HIS A 210 -10.72 -9.31 -21.91
CA HIS A 210 -11.02 -7.95 -21.48
C HIS A 210 -11.21 -7.84 -19.96
N LEU A 211 -11.92 -8.78 -19.33
CA LEU A 211 -12.04 -8.86 -17.87
C LEU A 211 -10.69 -9.01 -17.18
N LEU A 212 -9.81 -9.86 -17.70
CA LEU A 212 -8.46 -10.07 -17.15
C LEU A 212 -7.64 -8.78 -17.19
N ARG A 213 -7.68 -8.04 -18.32
CA ARG A 213 -7.00 -6.74 -18.45
C ARG A 213 -7.52 -5.71 -17.44
N ILE A 214 -8.83 -5.63 -17.25
CA ILE A 214 -9.42 -4.71 -16.25
C ILE A 214 -9.04 -5.14 -14.84
N ALA A 215 -9.03 -6.43 -14.56
CA ALA A 215 -8.79 -6.97 -13.23
C ALA A 215 -7.35 -6.74 -12.75
N GLY A 216 -6.35 -6.81 -13.63
CA GLY A 216 -4.96 -6.46 -13.30
C GLY A 216 -4.37 -7.27 -12.13
N GLY A 217 -4.79 -8.54 -11.97
CA GLY A 217 -4.40 -9.39 -10.85
C GLY A 217 -5.32 -9.35 -9.62
N ASP A 218 -6.42 -8.60 -9.65
CA ASP A 218 -7.43 -8.52 -8.58
C ASP A 218 -8.67 -9.40 -8.88
N ALA A 219 -8.86 -10.47 -8.10
CA ALA A 219 -10.01 -11.36 -8.23
C ALA A 219 -11.35 -10.72 -7.83
N ARG A 220 -11.35 -9.81 -6.86
CA ARG A 220 -12.57 -9.09 -6.44
C ARG A 220 -13.05 -8.21 -7.58
N ARG A 221 -12.14 -7.46 -8.22
CA ARG A 221 -12.42 -6.61 -9.38
C ARG A 221 -12.92 -7.44 -10.57
N ALA A 222 -12.27 -8.57 -10.85
CA ALA A 222 -12.70 -9.50 -11.89
C ALA A 222 -14.13 -10.00 -11.66
N LEU A 223 -14.46 -10.45 -10.44
CA LEU A 223 -15.78 -10.97 -10.09
C LEU A 223 -16.86 -9.88 -10.08
N THR A 224 -16.53 -8.66 -9.66
CA THR A 224 -17.47 -7.53 -9.72
C THR A 224 -17.80 -7.13 -11.15
N ALA A 225 -16.79 -7.07 -12.03
CA ALA A 225 -17.00 -6.79 -13.45
C ALA A 225 -17.79 -7.92 -14.13
N LEU A 226 -17.50 -9.18 -13.80
CA LEU A 226 -18.28 -10.32 -14.28
C LEU A 226 -19.75 -10.25 -13.82
N GLU A 227 -20.01 -9.88 -12.56
CA GLU A 227 -21.37 -9.74 -12.03
C GLU A 227 -22.14 -8.63 -12.75
N ALA A 228 -21.50 -7.50 -13.03
CA ALA A 228 -22.11 -6.40 -13.78
C ALA A 228 -22.43 -6.81 -15.22
N GLY A 229 -21.48 -7.46 -15.91
CA GLY A 229 -21.67 -7.97 -17.27
C GLY A 229 -22.78 -9.02 -17.35
N ALA A 230 -22.80 -9.96 -16.40
CA ALA A 230 -23.85 -10.97 -16.30
C ALA A 230 -25.23 -10.34 -16.06
N GLY A 231 -25.32 -9.36 -15.15
CA GLY A 231 -26.57 -8.64 -14.89
C GLY A 231 -27.08 -7.89 -16.12
N ALA A 232 -26.19 -7.27 -16.89
CA ALA A 232 -26.54 -6.58 -18.13
C ALA A 232 -26.98 -7.56 -19.25
N ALA A 233 -26.26 -8.67 -19.44
CA ALA A 233 -26.61 -9.70 -20.41
C ALA A 233 -27.99 -10.30 -20.12
N ILE A 234 -28.24 -10.69 -18.85
CA ILE A 234 -29.53 -11.24 -18.41
C ILE A 234 -30.66 -10.24 -18.63
N ALA A 235 -30.45 -8.95 -18.31
CA ALA A 235 -31.46 -7.91 -18.52
C ALA A 235 -31.79 -7.70 -20.01
N LYS A 236 -30.83 -7.93 -20.91
CA LYS A 236 -31.02 -7.89 -22.38
C LYS A 236 -31.57 -9.22 -22.95
N GLY A 237 -31.65 -10.28 -22.15
CA GLY A 237 -32.00 -11.63 -22.62
C GLY A 237 -30.88 -12.31 -23.42
N GLU A 238 -29.64 -11.86 -23.26
CA GLU A 238 -28.45 -12.43 -23.88
C GLU A 238 -27.93 -13.63 -23.06
N ALA A 239 -27.59 -14.72 -23.76
CA ALA A 239 -26.98 -15.90 -23.12
C ALA A 239 -25.46 -15.75 -22.91
N GLU A 240 -24.83 -14.78 -23.58
CA GLU A 240 -23.38 -14.56 -23.54
C GLU A 240 -23.07 -13.14 -23.08
N ILE A 241 -22.02 -12.99 -22.26
CA ILE A 241 -21.50 -11.69 -21.87
C ILE A 241 -20.58 -11.20 -22.99
N THR A 242 -21.14 -10.54 -24.00
CA THR A 242 -20.38 -9.96 -25.11
C THR A 242 -19.46 -8.83 -24.65
N LEU A 243 -18.39 -8.56 -25.42
CA LEU A 243 -17.45 -7.48 -25.11
C LEU A 243 -18.16 -6.12 -25.01
N SER A 244 -19.10 -5.83 -25.91
CA SER A 244 -19.90 -4.60 -25.88
C SER A 244 -20.78 -4.50 -24.64
N THR A 245 -21.46 -5.58 -24.25
CA THR A 245 -22.27 -5.61 -23.03
C THR A 245 -21.39 -5.42 -21.79
N LEU A 246 -20.18 -5.97 -21.80
CA LEU A 246 -19.21 -5.80 -20.73
C LEU A 246 -18.73 -4.34 -20.63
N GLU A 247 -18.30 -3.72 -21.73
CA GLU A 247 -17.85 -2.32 -21.78
C GLU A 247 -18.94 -1.35 -21.26
N GLU A 248 -20.18 -1.50 -21.72
CA GLU A 248 -21.31 -0.68 -21.25
C GLU A 248 -21.61 -0.84 -19.75
N SER A 249 -21.39 -2.05 -19.21
CA SER A 249 -21.71 -2.40 -17.83
C SER A 249 -20.59 -2.03 -16.84
N VAL A 250 -19.33 -2.16 -17.26
CA VAL A 250 -18.15 -1.85 -16.44
C VAL A 250 -18.06 -0.35 -16.20
N ASP A 251 -18.44 0.51 -17.17
CA ASP A 251 -18.50 1.96 -16.95
C ASP A 251 -19.50 2.36 -15.85
N ARG A 252 -20.65 1.67 -15.77
CA ARG A 252 -21.65 1.91 -14.70
C ARG A 252 -21.27 1.29 -13.36
N ALA A 253 -20.61 0.13 -13.38
CA ALA A 253 -20.13 -0.55 -12.17
C ALA A 253 -18.90 0.15 -11.58
N ALA A 254 -18.01 0.68 -12.42
CA ALA A 254 -16.89 1.54 -12.01
C ALA A 254 -17.43 2.75 -11.23
N VAL A 255 -18.41 3.49 -11.73
CA VAL A 255 -19.01 4.63 -10.99
C VAL A 255 -19.61 4.25 -9.62
N LYS A 256 -20.04 3.00 -9.44
CA LYS A 256 -20.65 2.51 -8.18
C LYS A 256 -19.64 1.84 -7.22
N TYR A 257 -18.52 1.35 -7.74
CA TYR A 257 -17.48 0.62 -7.02
C TYR A 257 -16.21 1.46 -6.77
N ASP A 258 -15.99 2.50 -7.57
CA ASP A 258 -14.82 3.40 -7.54
C ASP A 258 -14.88 4.40 -6.35
N ARG A 259 -15.58 4.01 -5.28
CA ARG A 259 -15.33 4.54 -3.95
C ARG A 259 -14.14 3.86 -3.27
N ASP A 260 -13.65 2.70 -3.75
CA ASP A 260 -12.62 1.90 -3.04
C ASP A 260 -11.55 1.19 -3.93
N GLY A 261 -11.19 1.74 -5.11
CA GLY A 261 -9.84 1.57 -5.65
C GLY A 261 -9.58 0.47 -6.70
N ASP A 262 -9.27 0.89 -7.93
CA ASP A 262 -7.99 0.55 -8.61
C ASP A 262 -7.78 1.33 -9.92
N GLN A 263 -8.82 1.88 -10.58
CA GLN A 263 -8.63 2.81 -11.71
C GLN A 263 -7.98 4.13 -11.27
N HIS A 264 -8.16 4.52 -10.01
CA HIS A 264 -7.54 5.71 -9.44
C HIS A 264 -6.02 5.74 -9.60
N TYR A 265 -5.32 4.59 -9.51
CA TYR A 265 -3.86 4.54 -9.68
C TYR A 265 -3.44 4.74 -11.12
N ASP A 266 -4.16 4.18 -12.10
CA ASP A 266 -3.83 4.36 -13.51
C ASP A 266 -4.04 5.80 -13.95
N VAL A 267 -5.14 6.43 -13.52
CA VAL A 267 -5.40 7.85 -13.81
C VAL A 267 -4.41 8.75 -13.07
N ALA A 268 -4.08 8.46 -11.80
CA ALA A 268 -3.06 9.19 -11.06
C ALA A 268 -1.65 9.00 -11.65
N SER A 269 -1.36 7.82 -12.20
CA SER A 269 -0.13 7.49 -12.90
C SER A 269 -0.04 8.25 -14.22
N ALA A 270 -1.13 8.32 -14.97
CA ALA A 270 -1.24 9.09 -16.21
C ALA A 270 -1.13 10.60 -15.96
N LEU A 271 -1.73 11.12 -14.89
CA LEU A 271 -1.55 12.51 -14.45
C LEU A 271 -0.06 12.83 -14.25
N ILE A 272 0.65 12.02 -13.47
CA ILE A 272 2.07 12.28 -13.17
C ILE A 272 2.97 12.08 -14.39
N LYS A 273 2.67 11.09 -15.24
CA LYS A 273 3.38 10.92 -16.53
C LYS A 273 3.16 12.09 -17.48
N SER A 274 1.96 12.68 -17.48
CA SER A 274 1.65 13.87 -18.29
C SER A 274 2.40 15.09 -17.78
N ILE A 275 2.47 15.28 -16.45
CA ILE A 275 3.28 16.31 -15.81
C ILE A 275 4.75 16.13 -16.20
N ARG A 276 5.29 14.92 -16.03
CA ARG A 276 6.68 14.56 -16.39
C ARG A 276 6.97 14.80 -17.87
N GLY A 277 6.01 14.48 -18.73
CA GLY A 277 6.06 14.72 -20.18
C GLY A 277 5.85 16.17 -20.58
N SER A 278 5.58 17.07 -19.63
CA SER A 278 5.28 18.48 -19.85
C SER A 278 4.05 18.73 -20.74
N ASP A 279 3.11 17.78 -20.78
CA ASP A 279 1.85 17.92 -21.49
C ASP A 279 0.80 18.50 -20.53
N VAL A 280 0.57 19.81 -20.63
CA VAL A 280 -0.37 20.54 -19.77
C VAL A 280 -1.81 20.09 -20.01
N ASP A 281 -2.18 19.85 -21.27
CA ASP A 281 -3.55 19.51 -21.64
C ASP A 281 -3.90 18.10 -21.15
N ALA A 282 -3.01 17.13 -21.36
CA ALA A 282 -3.18 15.78 -20.81
C ALA A 282 -3.17 15.78 -19.28
N THR A 283 -2.31 16.60 -18.65
CA THR A 283 -2.28 16.79 -17.19
C THR A 283 -3.64 17.25 -16.67
N LEU A 284 -4.22 18.29 -17.29
CA LEU A 284 -5.53 18.81 -16.90
C LEU A 284 -6.64 17.80 -17.18
N HIS A 285 -6.56 17.05 -18.29
CA HIS A 285 -7.52 16.00 -18.60
C HIS A 285 -7.54 14.90 -17.52
N TYR A 286 -6.38 14.36 -17.14
CA TYR A 286 -6.32 13.34 -16.10
C TYR A 286 -6.67 13.89 -14.72
N LEU A 287 -6.32 15.13 -14.41
CA LEU A 287 -6.76 15.80 -13.19
C LEU A 287 -8.29 15.91 -13.14
N ALA A 288 -8.92 16.34 -14.23
CA ALA A 288 -10.38 16.43 -14.33
C ALA A 288 -11.03 15.06 -14.16
N ARG A 289 -10.47 14.00 -14.77
CA ARG A 289 -10.95 12.63 -14.57
C ARG A 289 -10.90 12.20 -13.10
N MET A 290 -9.84 12.52 -12.37
CA MET A 290 -9.74 12.22 -10.94
C MET A 290 -10.78 12.99 -10.10
N ILE A 291 -11.03 14.26 -10.45
CA ILE A 291 -12.03 15.09 -9.75
C ILE A 291 -13.44 14.55 -9.98
N GLU A 292 -13.80 14.24 -11.24
CA GLU A 292 -15.12 13.70 -11.60
C GLU A 292 -15.34 12.30 -11.00
N ALA A 293 -14.28 11.50 -10.87
CA ALA A 293 -14.32 10.21 -10.18
C ALA A 293 -14.48 10.35 -8.65
N GLY A 294 -14.40 11.55 -8.09
CA GLY A 294 -14.57 11.80 -6.67
C GLY A 294 -13.34 11.47 -5.82
N GLU A 295 -12.14 11.51 -6.41
CA GLU A 295 -10.88 11.25 -5.71
C GLU A 295 -10.67 12.19 -4.52
N ASP A 296 -10.06 11.72 -3.43
CA ASP A 296 -9.69 12.60 -2.31
C ASP A 296 -8.73 13.70 -2.82
N PRO A 297 -9.06 15.00 -2.71
CA PRO A 297 -8.20 16.06 -3.21
C PRO A 297 -6.83 16.07 -2.51
N ARG A 298 -6.74 15.56 -1.27
CA ARG A 298 -5.47 15.39 -0.55
C ARG A 298 -4.60 14.30 -1.19
N PHE A 299 -5.19 13.28 -1.81
CA PHE A 299 -4.44 12.28 -2.57
C PHE A 299 -3.79 12.91 -3.80
N ILE A 300 -4.54 13.69 -4.58
CA ILE A 300 -4.02 14.42 -5.74
C ILE A 300 -2.87 15.34 -5.30
N ALA A 301 -3.07 16.14 -4.24
CA ALA A 301 -2.05 17.03 -3.72
C ALA A 301 -0.76 16.31 -3.30
N ARG A 302 -0.86 15.12 -2.67
CA ARG A 302 0.32 14.29 -2.34
C ARG A 302 1.08 13.87 -3.59
N ARG A 303 0.39 13.48 -4.66
CA ARG A 303 1.02 13.09 -5.92
C ARG A 303 1.77 14.27 -6.56
N LEU A 304 1.19 15.47 -6.53
CA LEU A 304 1.85 16.69 -7.03
C LEU A 304 3.10 17.04 -6.23
N MET A 305 3.10 16.92 -4.89
CA MET A 305 4.30 17.15 -4.06
C MET A 305 5.44 16.17 -4.40
N ILE A 306 5.12 14.91 -4.65
CA ILE A 306 6.10 13.91 -5.07
C ILE A 306 6.68 14.29 -6.44
N SER A 307 5.83 14.57 -7.43
CA SER A 307 6.27 14.96 -8.78
C SER A 307 7.13 16.23 -8.78
N ALA A 308 6.81 17.21 -7.91
CA ALA A 308 7.63 18.40 -7.75
C ALA A 308 9.07 18.09 -7.32
N SER A 309 9.30 17.03 -6.54
CA SER A 309 10.64 16.64 -6.09
C SER A 309 11.31 15.62 -7.01
N GLU A 310 10.53 14.71 -7.60
CA GLU A 310 11.00 13.61 -8.46
C GLU A 310 11.24 14.04 -9.91
N ASP A 311 10.31 14.80 -10.49
CA ASP A 311 10.29 15.12 -11.92
C ASP A 311 10.83 16.53 -12.22
N VAL A 312 10.74 17.45 -11.26
CA VAL A 312 11.20 18.85 -11.39
C VAL A 312 12.48 19.09 -10.58
N GLY A 313 12.50 18.69 -9.31
CA GLY A 313 13.69 18.68 -8.48
C GLY A 313 14.34 20.07 -8.36
N MET A 314 15.66 20.13 -8.53
CA MET A 314 16.40 21.39 -8.41
C MET A 314 16.37 22.23 -9.69
N ALA A 315 15.78 21.74 -10.79
CA ALA A 315 15.60 22.54 -11.99
C ALA A 315 14.62 23.69 -11.76
N ASP A 316 13.66 23.53 -10.85
CA ASP A 316 12.88 24.62 -10.25
C ASP A 316 12.64 24.36 -8.75
N PRO A 317 13.47 24.93 -7.86
CA PRO A 317 13.35 24.75 -6.42
C PRO A 317 12.04 25.30 -5.81
N THR A 318 11.30 26.12 -6.55
CA THR A 318 10.02 26.66 -6.07
C THR A 318 8.85 25.70 -6.30
N ALA A 319 9.02 24.69 -7.17
CA ALA A 319 7.99 23.73 -7.51
C ALA A 319 7.43 22.98 -6.29
N LEU A 320 8.31 22.52 -5.39
CA LEU A 320 7.87 21.86 -4.15
C LEU A 320 7.09 22.83 -3.24
N GLN A 321 7.50 24.10 -3.15
CA GLN A 321 6.78 25.10 -2.36
C GLN A 321 5.39 25.36 -2.93
N THR A 322 5.26 25.47 -4.27
CA THR A 322 3.97 25.57 -4.95
C THR A 322 3.08 24.36 -4.64
N ALA A 323 3.61 23.14 -4.72
CA ALA A 323 2.85 21.93 -4.45
C ALA A 323 2.44 21.82 -2.97
N VAL A 324 3.31 22.19 -2.03
CA VAL A 324 3.02 22.20 -0.59
C VAL A 324 1.96 23.26 -0.26
N ALA A 325 2.07 24.46 -0.82
CA ALA A 325 1.08 25.51 -0.64
C ALA A 325 -0.30 25.06 -1.16
N ALA A 326 -0.34 24.41 -2.33
CA ALA A 326 -1.56 23.81 -2.86
C ALA A 326 -2.12 22.73 -1.93
N ALA A 327 -1.28 21.84 -1.39
CA ALA A 327 -1.71 20.80 -0.45
C ALA A 327 -2.29 21.37 0.84
N GLN A 328 -1.68 22.43 1.39
CA GLN A 328 -2.20 23.13 2.57
C GLN A 328 -3.54 23.80 2.26
N ALA A 329 -3.65 24.49 1.13
CA ALA A 329 -4.89 25.13 0.72
C ALA A 329 -6.01 24.11 0.51
N VAL A 330 -5.73 22.96 -0.12
CA VAL A 330 -6.67 21.84 -0.28
C VAL A 330 -7.09 21.22 1.06
N ALA A 331 -6.22 21.20 2.07
CA ALA A 331 -6.61 20.73 3.39
C ALA A 331 -7.63 21.65 4.08
N MET A 332 -7.67 22.92 3.68
CA MET A 332 -8.59 23.93 4.21
C MET A 332 -9.83 24.15 3.32
N ILE A 333 -9.73 23.83 2.03
CA ILE A 333 -10.73 24.13 1.00
C ILE A 333 -11.13 22.81 0.32
N GLY A 334 -12.41 22.44 0.44
CA GLY A 334 -12.96 21.25 -0.18
C GLY A 334 -13.31 21.42 -1.66
N PHE A 335 -13.89 20.39 -2.27
CA PHE A 335 -14.52 20.51 -3.58
C PHE A 335 -15.85 21.26 -3.49
N PRO A 336 -16.22 22.02 -4.54
CA PRO A 336 -15.56 22.06 -5.85
C PRO A 336 -14.34 23.00 -5.93
N GLU A 337 -14.16 23.99 -5.06
CA GLU A 337 -13.13 25.05 -5.17
C GLU A 337 -11.68 24.51 -5.20
N ALA A 338 -11.41 23.40 -4.50
CA ALA A 338 -10.11 22.72 -4.50
C ALA A 338 -9.59 22.40 -5.91
N ARG A 339 -10.47 22.20 -6.90
CA ARG A 339 -10.10 21.92 -8.30
C ARG A 339 -9.25 23.04 -8.91
N ILE A 340 -9.48 24.29 -8.51
CA ILE A 340 -8.79 25.47 -9.05
C ILE A 340 -7.34 25.48 -8.53
N ILE A 341 -7.17 25.22 -7.24
CA ILE A 341 -5.87 25.15 -6.56
C ILE A 341 -5.04 24.00 -7.13
N LEU A 342 -5.64 22.82 -7.27
CA LEU A 342 -4.98 21.64 -7.84
C LEU A 342 -4.58 21.87 -9.30
N SER A 343 -5.45 22.51 -10.09
CA SER A 343 -5.16 22.88 -11.49
C SER A 343 -3.96 23.82 -11.59
N GLN A 344 -3.93 24.88 -10.76
CA GLN A 344 -2.81 25.82 -10.74
C GLN A 344 -1.48 25.12 -10.45
N ALA A 345 -1.44 24.25 -9.44
CA ALA A 345 -0.23 23.51 -9.11
C ALA A 345 0.17 22.53 -10.22
N ALA A 346 -0.80 21.79 -10.79
CA ALA A 346 -0.53 20.83 -11.85
C ALA A 346 0.04 21.50 -13.12
N ILE A 347 -0.51 22.65 -13.52
CA ILE A 347 -0.01 23.44 -14.65
C ILE A 347 1.43 23.93 -14.36
N ALA A 348 1.68 24.45 -13.15
CA ALA A 348 3.01 24.92 -12.77
C ALA A 348 4.04 23.80 -12.87
N LEU A 349 3.73 22.60 -12.36
CA LEU A 349 4.63 21.44 -12.45
C LEU A 349 4.80 20.93 -13.88
N ALA A 350 3.75 20.92 -14.69
CA ALA A 350 3.82 20.50 -16.09
C ALA A 350 4.72 21.44 -16.92
N LEU A 351 4.66 22.75 -16.68
CA LEU A 351 5.49 23.74 -17.37
C LEU A 351 6.91 23.90 -16.80
N ALA A 352 7.16 23.44 -15.57
CA ALA A 352 8.46 23.55 -14.93
C ALA A 352 9.56 22.79 -15.72
N PRO A 353 10.81 23.28 -15.72
CA PRO A 353 11.94 22.53 -16.26
C PRO A 353 12.09 21.20 -15.52
N LYS A 354 12.37 20.11 -16.24
CA LYS A 354 12.40 18.77 -15.68
C LYS A 354 13.81 18.35 -15.28
N SER A 355 13.93 17.78 -14.09
CA SER A 355 15.15 17.12 -13.63
C SER A 355 14.81 16.09 -12.56
N ASN A 356 15.29 14.87 -12.77
CA ASN A 356 15.28 13.82 -11.76
C ASN A 356 16.64 13.67 -11.07
N ALA A 357 17.58 14.61 -11.26
CA ALA A 357 18.95 14.49 -10.78
C ALA A 357 19.03 14.32 -9.26
N ALA A 358 18.23 15.08 -8.50
CA ALA A 358 18.17 14.96 -7.04
C ALA A 358 17.59 13.60 -6.59
N TYR A 359 16.56 13.11 -7.29
CA TYR A 359 15.95 11.80 -7.05
C TYR A 359 16.94 10.65 -7.32
N MET A 360 17.62 10.68 -8.47
CA MET A 360 18.63 9.68 -8.81
C MET A 360 19.85 9.72 -7.88
N ALA A 361 20.24 10.90 -7.39
CA ALA A 361 21.36 11.06 -6.48
C ALA A 361 21.15 10.34 -5.14
N ILE A 362 19.96 10.48 -4.55
CA ILE A 362 19.65 9.78 -3.28
C ILE A 362 19.51 8.27 -3.50
N ASP A 363 18.91 7.83 -4.62
CA ASP A 363 18.78 6.41 -4.95
C ASP A 363 20.16 5.74 -5.15
N ALA A 364 21.09 6.43 -5.81
CA ALA A 364 22.46 5.96 -5.96
C ALA A 364 23.19 5.84 -4.61
N ALA A 365 23.06 6.84 -3.73
CA ALA A 365 23.65 6.80 -2.40
C ALA A 365 23.05 5.67 -1.53
N LEU A 366 21.73 5.49 -1.56
CA LEU A 366 21.05 4.40 -0.87
C LEU A 366 21.48 3.03 -1.40
N ALA A 367 21.71 2.89 -2.71
CA ALA A 367 22.19 1.66 -3.30
C ALA A 367 23.59 1.28 -2.79
N ASP A 368 24.48 2.24 -2.61
CA ASP A 368 25.83 1.99 -2.08
C ASP A 368 25.81 1.60 -0.60
N VAL A 369 24.98 2.27 0.21
CA VAL A 369 24.75 1.86 1.61
C VAL A 369 24.23 0.43 1.70
N ARG A 370 23.27 0.06 0.84
CA ARG A 370 22.74 -1.33 0.77
C ARG A 370 23.79 -2.36 0.34
N LYS A 371 24.77 -1.96 -0.46
CA LYS A 371 25.93 -2.80 -0.85
C LYS A 371 27.01 -2.90 0.23
N GLY A 372 26.82 -2.25 1.38
CA GLY A 372 27.78 -2.25 2.48
C GLY A 372 28.88 -1.19 2.36
N LEU A 373 28.78 -0.24 1.42
CA LEU A 373 29.73 0.85 1.24
C LEU A 373 29.46 2.05 2.17
N ALA A 374 28.89 1.80 3.35
CA ALA A 374 28.54 2.86 4.29
C ALA A 374 29.78 3.49 4.94
N GLY A 375 30.78 2.67 5.27
CA GLY A 375 32.02 3.10 5.93
C GLY A 375 31.83 3.73 7.33
N PRO A 376 32.90 3.89 8.11
CA PRO A 376 32.85 4.69 9.32
C PRO A 376 32.94 6.18 8.98
N VAL A 377 32.17 7.02 9.68
CA VAL A 377 32.30 8.49 9.56
C VAL A 377 33.77 8.91 9.85
N PRO A 378 34.40 9.74 9.00
CA PRO A 378 35.76 10.24 9.23
C PRO A 378 35.92 10.86 10.63
N PRO A 379 37.01 10.57 11.38
CA PRO A 379 37.16 11.00 12.78
C PRO A 379 36.99 12.50 13.02
N HIS A 380 37.50 13.33 12.11
CA HIS A 380 37.39 14.79 12.20
C HIS A 380 35.95 15.32 12.03
N LEU A 381 35.01 14.52 11.50
CA LEU A 381 33.60 14.87 11.38
C LEU A 381 32.72 14.32 12.51
N ARG A 382 33.27 13.46 13.38
CA ARG A 382 32.53 12.87 14.50
C ARG A 382 32.30 13.90 15.60
N ASP A 383 31.27 13.68 16.42
CA ASP A 383 30.97 14.56 17.54
C ASP A 383 32.16 14.66 18.52
N GLY A 384 32.57 15.91 18.77
CA GLY A 384 33.66 16.28 19.67
C GLY A 384 33.22 16.76 21.05
N HIS A 385 31.91 16.93 21.30
CA HIS A 385 31.42 17.69 22.46
C HIS A 385 31.27 16.89 23.76
N TYR A 386 31.50 15.56 23.73
CA TYR A 386 31.35 14.71 24.91
C TYR A 386 32.69 14.41 25.60
N LYS A 387 32.63 14.13 26.92
CA LYS A 387 33.81 13.78 27.72
C LYS A 387 34.49 12.52 27.17
N GLY A 388 35.72 12.68 26.69
CA GLY A 388 36.53 11.60 26.13
C GLY A 388 36.68 11.62 24.60
N ALA A 389 35.94 12.49 23.88
CA ALA A 389 36.04 12.62 22.43
C ALA A 389 37.47 12.91 21.95
N ALA A 390 38.20 13.79 22.64
CA ALA A 390 39.61 14.08 22.35
C ALA A 390 40.54 12.87 22.54
N LYS A 391 40.24 11.94 23.47
CA LYS A 391 41.04 10.71 23.62
C LYS A 391 40.77 9.70 22.50
N LEU A 392 39.59 9.78 21.87
CA LEU A 392 39.14 8.93 20.77
C LEU A 392 39.48 9.53 19.39
N GLY A 393 40.15 10.69 19.33
CA GLY A 393 40.51 11.37 18.08
C GLY A 393 39.33 12.02 17.35
N HIS A 394 38.18 12.19 18.01
CA HIS A 394 36.99 12.77 17.39
C HIS A 394 37.11 14.30 17.29
N ALA A 395 36.57 14.86 16.20
CA ALA A 395 36.58 16.29 15.87
C ALA A 395 37.99 16.95 15.79
N GLN A 396 39.06 16.15 15.87
CA GLN A 396 40.42 16.67 15.75
C GLN A 396 40.74 16.93 14.28
N GLY A 397 41.24 18.12 13.97
CA GLY A 397 41.60 18.52 12.61
C GLY A 397 40.40 18.89 11.73
N TYR A 398 39.19 19.04 12.30
CA TYR A 398 38.05 19.58 11.57
C TYR A 398 38.35 21.01 11.11
N GLN A 399 38.23 21.26 9.82
CA GLN A 399 38.32 22.60 9.27
C GLN A 399 36.93 23.21 9.20
N TYR A 400 36.68 24.25 9.98
CA TYR A 400 35.40 24.95 9.97
C TYR A 400 35.28 25.85 8.73
N PRO A 401 34.34 25.57 7.79
CA PRO A 401 34.34 26.27 6.51
C PRO A 401 34.20 27.78 6.61
N HIS A 402 33.45 28.31 7.58
CA HIS A 402 33.22 29.75 7.73
C HIS A 402 34.48 30.55 8.12
N ASP A 403 35.51 29.90 8.64
CA ASP A 403 36.79 30.54 8.96
C ASP A 403 37.73 30.61 7.73
N LEU A 404 37.35 29.96 6.63
CA LEU A 404 38.15 29.89 5.40
C LEU A 404 37.65 30.88 4.34
N PRO A 405 38.58 31.46 3.54
CA PRO A 405 38.20 32.27 2.38
C PRO A 405 37.28 31.51 1.42
N GLY A 406 36.13 32.10 1.09
CA GLY A 406 35.16 31.48 0.18
C GLY A 406 34.30 30.38 0.80
N ALA A 407 34.39 30.16 2.12
CA ALA A 407 33.53 29.29 2.90
C ALA A 407 33.49 27.81 2.47
N ILE A 408 34.59 27.29 1.91
CA ILE A 408 34.73 25.90 1.47
C ILE A 408 36.02 25.34 2.07
N ALA A 409 35.92 24.27 2.85
CA ALA A 409 37.06 23.57 3.42
C ALA A 409 37.44 22.36 2.57
N ALA A 410 38.66 22.37 2.03
CA ALA A 410 39.23 21.23 1.31
C ALA A 410 39.61 20.12 2.30
N GLN A 411 38.62 19.32 2.69
CA GLN A 411 38.78 18.15 3.56
C GLN A 411 37.88 17.00 3.08
N GLN A 412 38.23 15.77 3.47
CA GLN A 412 37.47 14.59 3.09
C GLN A 412 36.18 14.47 3.91
N TYR A 413 35.04 14.72 3.27
CA TYR A 413 33.72 14.56 3.89
C TYR A 413 33.16 13.13 3.83
N ALA A 414 33.43 12.44 2.72
CA ALA A 414 32.97 11.06 2.51
C ALA A 414 33.90 10.06 3.22
N PRO A 415 33.39 8.92 3.72
CA PRO A 415 34.24 7.83 4.20
C PRO A 415 35.07 7.24 3.05
N ASP A 416 36.14 6.52 3.39
CA ASP A 416 37.14 6.02 2.43
C ASP A 416 36.51 5.16 1.32
N GLU A 417 35.51 4.36 1.67
CA GLU A 417 34.80 3.43 0.78
C GLU A 417 34.10 4.12 -0.39
N ILE A 418 33.72 5.39 -0.23
CA ILE A 418 33.04 6.19 -1.26
C ILE A 418 33.73 7.53 -1.53
N HIS A 419 34.99 7.68 -1.09
CA HIS A 419 35.74 8.90 -1.36
C HIS A 419 35.89 9.13 -2.86
N GLY A 420 35.60 10.35 -3.31
CA GLY A 420 35.60 10.72 -4.73
C GLY A 420 34.33 10.33 -5.52
N ARG A 421 33.38 9.61 -4.89
CA ARG A 421 32.12 9.25 -5.54
C ARG A 421 31.23 10.48 -5.76
N ARG A 422 30.59 10.55 -6.93
CA ARG A 422 29.68 11.64 -7.31
C ARG A 422 28.28 11.09 -7.41
N TYR A 423 27.36 11.59 -6.58
CA TYR A 423 25.95 11.19 -6.61
C TYR A 423 25.07 12.18 -7.36
N TYR A 424 25.26 13.47 -7.10
CA TYR A 424 24.45 14.51 -7.72
C TYR A 424 25.10 15.01 -9.01
N GLU A 425 24.43 14.75 -10.13
CA GLU A 425 24.81 15.18 -11.47
C GLU A 425 23.71 16.12 -12.01
N PRO A 426 23.79 17.43 -11.70
CA PRO A 426 22.77 18.38 -12.12
C PRO A 426 22.68 18.46 -13.64
N THR A 427 21.47 18.66 -14.14
CA THR A 427 21.24 18.97 -15.55
C THR A 427 21.65 20.43 -15.85
N ARG A 428 21.43 20.85 -17.10
CA ARG A 428 21.54 22.27 -17.49
C ARG A 428 20.17 22.91 -17.73
N TYR A 429 19.10 22.31 -17.22
CA TYR A 429 17.74 22.84 -17.33
C TYR A 429 17.39 23.75 -16.15
N GLY A 430 16.68 24.85 -16.42
CA GLY A 430 16.19 25.75 -15.38
C GLY A 430 17.30 26.27 -14.45
N ALA A 431 17.02 26.29 -13.15
CA ALA A 431 17.96 26.74 -12.12
C ALA A 431 19.19 25.81 -11.97
N GLU A 432 19.09 24.54 -12.38
CA GLU A 432 20.18 23.58 -12.27
C GLU A 432 21.39 23.97 -13.11
N ALA A 433 21.22 24.71 -14.21
CA ALA A 433 22.34 25.23 -15.00
C ALA A 433 23.33 26.04 -14.12
N ARG A 434 22.79 26.92 -13.27
CA ARG A 434 23.59 27.71 -12.31
C ARG A 434 24.14 26.84 -11.19
N TYR A 435 23.38 25.84 -10.73
CA TYR A 435 23.85 24.95 -9.66
C TYR A 435 24.96 24.02 -10.13
N ALA A 436 24.95 23.61 -11.39
CA ALA A 436 26.04 22.86 -11.99
C ALA A 436 27.33 23.69 -11.99
N ASP A 437 27.29 24.97 -12.38
CA ASP A 437 28.47 25.84 -12.31
C ASP A 437 28.98 26.05 -10.88
N VAL A 438 28.06 26.17 -9.91
CA VAL A 438 28.42 26.27 -8.50
C VAL A 438 29.07 24.96 -8.02
N LEU A 439 28.48 23.82 -8.37
CA LEU A 439 28.94 22.51 -7.96
C LEU A 439 30.32 22.19 -8.53
N ASP A 440 30.59 22.55 -9.78
CA ASP A 440 31.89 22.38 -10.42
C ASP A 440 32.97 23.17 -9.67
N ARG A 441 32.72 24.46 -9.38
CA ARG A 441 33.64 25.29 -8.56
C ARG A 441 33.83 24.76 -7.14
N VAL A 442 32.76 24.24 -6.52
CA VAL A 442 32.85 23.63 -5.19
C VAL A 442 33.70 22.37 -5.23
N ARG A 443 33.53 21.52 -6.25
CA ARG A 443 34.29 20.28 -6.42
C ARG A 443 35.78 20.56 -6.65
N GLU A 444 36.12 21.52 -7.51
CA GLU A 444 37.49 21.97 -7.78
C GLU A 444 38.20 22.37 -6.47
N ARG A 445 37.55 23.25 -5.69
CA ARG A 445 38.08 23.67 -4.37
C ARG A 445 38.18 22.53 -3.37
N LEU A 446 37.22 21.60 -3.35
CA LEU A 446 37.26 20.44 -2.46
C LEU A 446 38.39 19.47 -2.82
N SER A 447 38.80 19.41 -4.10
CA SER A 447 39.99 18.66 -4.53
C SER A 447 41.31 19.39 -4.28
N GLY A 448 41.29 20.67 -3.88
CA GLY A 448 42.49 21.46 -3.63
C GLY A 448 43.11 22.10 -4.88
N GLU A 449 42.35 22.17 -5.97
CA GLU A 449 42.62 23.00 -7.16
C GLU A 449 42.06 24.41 -6.95
#